data_AF-K2ABA8-F1
#
_entry.id   AF-K2ABA8-F1
#
_cell.length_a   1.000
_cell.length_b   1.000
_cell.length_c   1.000
_cell.angle_alpha   90.00
_cell.angle_beta   90.00
_cell.angle_gamma   90.00
#
_symmetry.space_group_name_H-M   'P 1'
#
loop_
_entity.id
_entity.type
_entity.pdbx_description
1 polymer ?
#
loop_
_entity_poly.entity_id
_entity_poly.type
_entity_poly.pdbx_seq_one_letter_code
_entity_poly.pdbx_strand_id
1 'polypeptide(L)'
;GLYLKKVDVAKSVKNSISEEAKKFSKSVNKGLLEIEKKNPREINAKFAFDLYQTHGFPLELTQELLAEKGIKIEKKQFEKEFNRHKEKSRTGAAGMFKGGLADKSEETIRLHTATHLLQKALRVVLGNHIRQEGSHITAERLRFDFSHQKALSAEEVKKVEHLINQKIKENLPVHKTFEEKEKALKSGAMAFFKETYPDKVSVFTIGKDPEKDWFSKELCGGPHVKSTGEIGRVRIVKQQSVGSGIRRVYASLQ
;
A
#
# COMPACT_ATOMS: atom_id res chain seq x y z
N GLY A 1 -7.26 -1.89 -34.86
CA GLY A 1 -5.89 -2.35 -34.62
C GLY A 1 -5.47 -1.97 -33.22
N LEU A 2 -5.47 -2.92 -32.29
CA LEU A 2 -5.09 -2.68 -30.89
C LEU A 2 -3.58 -2.83 -30.73
N TYR A 3 -2.93 -1.70 -30.40
CA TYR A 3 -1.52 -1.59 -30.08
C TYR A 3 -1.18 -2.39 -28.80
N LEU A 4 -0.84 -3.66 -28.96
CA LEU A 4 0.03 -4.35 -28.01
C LEU A 4 1.45 -3.79 -28.24
N LYS A 5 1.85 -2.77 -27.46
CA LYS A 5 3.28 -2.45 -27.34
C LYS A 5 3.97 -3.75 -26.93
N LYS A 6 4.79 -4.32 -27.82
CA LYS A 6 5.73 -5.40 -27.48
C LYS A 6 6.66 -4.83 -26.42
N VAL A 7 6.28 -4.97 -25.15
CA VAL A 7 7.21 -4.79 -24.04
C VAL A 7 8.24 -5.89 -24.26
N ASP A 8 9.48 -5.49 -24.47
CA ASP A 8 10.59 -6.42 -24.53
C ASP A 8 10.73 -7.06 -23.14
N VAL A 9 10.00 -8.16 -22.94
CA VAL A 9 9.86 -8.86 -21.66
C VAL A 9 11.24 -9.27 -21.16
N ALA A 10 12.14 -9.68 -22.05
CA ALA A 10 13.51 -10.04 -21.70
C ALA A 10 14.27 -8.84 -21.11
N LYS A 11 14.17 -7.66 -21.73
CA LYS A 11 14.79 -6.44 -21.22
C LYS A 11 14.19 -6.00 -19.87
N SER A 12 12.86 -6.11 -19.73
CA SER A 12 12.17 -5.79 -18.47
C SER A 12 12.58 -6.75 -17.34
N VAL A 13 12.63 -8.05 -17.61
CA VAL A 13 13.05 -9.08 -16.64
C VAL A 13 14.50 -8.87 -16.23
N LYS A 14 15.41 -8.62 -17.19
CA LYS A 14 16.83 -8.34 -16.91
C LYS A 14 17.01 -7.13 -16.00
N ASN A 15 16.26 -6.05 -16.26
CA ASN A 15 16.30 -4.85 -15.42
C ASN A 15 15.78 -5.15 -14.00
N SER A 16 14.65 -5.86 -13.87
CA SER A 16 14.10 -6.25 -12.57
C SER A 16 15.09 -7.09 -11.76
N ILE A 17 15.69 -8.12 -12.37
CA ILE A 17 16.70 -8.97 -11.70
C ILE A 17 17.91 -8.14 -11.27
N SER A 18 18.39 -7.24 -12.12
CA SER A 18 19.54 -6.38 -11.79
C SER A 18 19.22 -5.45 -10.61
N GLU A 19 18.01 -4.90 -10.55
CA GLU A 19 17.59 -4.08 -9.41
C GLU A 19 17.41 -4.90 -8.14
N GLU A 20 16.82 -6.09 -8.22
CA GLU A 20 16.66 -7.03 -7.11
C GLU A 20 18.03 -7.42 -6.54
N ALA A 21 19.01 -7.75 -7.40
CA ALA A 21 20.37 -8.10 -6.99
C ALA A 21 21.07 -6.93 -6.28
N LYS A 22 20.92 -5.70 -6.79
CA LYS A 22 21.44 -4.49 -6.12
C LYS A 22 20.80 -4.27 -4.74
N LYS A 23 19.49 -4.50 -4.61
CA LYS A 23 18.79 -4.42 -3.33
C LYS A 23 19.25 -5.50 -2.36
N PHE A 24 19.42 -6.73 -2.85
CA PHE A 24 19.91 -7.85 -2.07
C PHE A 24 21.32 -7.57 -1.54
N SER A 25 22.26 -7.16 -2.40
CA SER A 25 23.61 -6.77 -1.98
C SER A 25 23.60 -5.66 -0.93
N LYS A 26 22.75 -4.64 -1.08
CA LYS A 26 22.57 -3.59 -0.07
C LYS A 26 21.98 -4.11 1.25
N SER A 27 21.01 -5.03 1.19
CA SER A 27 20.44 -5.70 2.37
C SER A 27 21.51 -6.49 3.10
N VAL A 28 22.32 -7.26 2.36
CA VAL A 28 23.41 -8.07 2.90
C VAL A 28 24.45 -7.20 3.62
N ASN A 29 24.94 -6.15 2.96
CA ASN A 29 25.92 -5.24 3.57
C ASN A 29 25.38 -4.57 4.85
N LYS A 30 24.09 -4.22 4.88
CA LYS A 30 23.47 -3.66 6.09
C LYS A 30 23.32 -4.70 7.19
N GLY A 31 22.88 -5.91 6.86
CA GLY A 31 22.76 -7.02 7.82
C GLY A 31 24.09 -7.34 8.49
N LEU A 32 25.17 -7.40 7.71
CA LEU A 32 26.54 -7.60 8.21
C LEU A 32 26.96 -6.49 9.19
N LEU A 33 26.79 -5.21 8.81
CA LEU A 33 27.12 -4.09 9.68
C LEU A 33 26.33 -4.09 11.00
N GLU A 34 25.05 -4.46 10.96
CA GLU A 34 24.23 -4.54 12.18
C GLU A 34 24.66 -5.69 13.09
N ILE A 35 25.08 -6.84 12.53
CA ILE A 35 25.63 -7.96 13.30
C ILE A 35 26.97 -7.57 13.96
N GLU A 36 27.83 -6.82 13.26
CA GLU A 36 29.13 -6.38 13.79
C GLU A 36 29.02 -5.37 14.93
N LYS A 37 28.06 -4.45 14.85
CA LYS A 37 27.85 -3.42 15.88
C LYS A 37 27.26 -3.97 17.17
N LYS A 38 26.65 -5.16 17.13
CA LYS A 38 25.86 -5.68 18.24
C LYS A 38 26.71 -6.57 19.15
N ASN A 39 26.55 -6.38 20.46
CA ASN A 39 27.16 -7.29 21.43
C ASN A 39 26.61 -8.70 21.23
N PRO A 40 27.45 -9.76 21.31
CA PRO A 40 27.00 -11.16 21.18
C PRO A 40 25.82 -11.53 22.09
N ARG A 41 25.73 -10.93 23.28
CA ARG A 41 24.63 -11.15 24.25
C ARG A 41 23.29 -10.56 23.82
N GLU A 42 23.29 -9.60 22.91
CA GLU A 42 22.09 -8.95 22.39
C GLU A 42 21.57 -9.62 21.10
N ILE A 43 22.34 -10.56 20.53
CA ILE A 43 22.00 -11.29 19.32
C ILE A 43 21.12 -12.50 19.69
N ASN A 44 19.81 -12.33 19.54
CA ASN A 44 18.81 -13.36 19.82
C ASN A 44 17.80 -13.49 18.67
N ALA A 45 16.81 -14.36 18.83
CA ALA A 45 15.78 -14.59 17.81
C ALA A 45 15.00 -13.32 17.43
N LYS A 46 14.81 -12.38 18.39
CA LYS A 46 14.18 -11.09 18.11
C LYS A 46 15.08 -10.23 17.22
N PHE A 47 16.38 -10.18 17.48
CA PHE A 47 17.34 -9.47 16.63
C PHE A 47 17.36 -10.04 15.20
N ALA A 48 17.39 -11.37 15.05
CA ALA A 48 17.32 -12.02 13.75
C ALA A 48 15.99 -11.69 13.02
N PHE A 49 14.88 -11.66 13.74
CA PHE A 49 13.60 -11.21 13.19
C PHE A 49 13.60 -9.72 12.79
N ASP A 50 14.24 -8.86 13.59
CA ASP A 50 14.39 -7.43 13.28
C ASP A 50 15.21 -7.20 12.00
N LEU A 51 16.29 -7.96 11.79
CA LEU A 51 17.06 -7.97 10.54
C LEU A 51 16.21 -8.37 9.33
N TYR A 52 15.41 -9.43 9.50
CA TYR A 52 14.50 -9.91 8.46
C TYR A 52 13.44 -8.86 8.11
N GLN A 53 12.70 -8.33 9.08
CA GLN A 53 11.59 -7.41 8.80
C GLN A 53 12.05 -6.00 8.37
N THR A 54 13.18 -5.53 8.90
CA THR A 54 13.63 -4.13 8.71
C THR A 54 14.55 -4.00 7.51
N HIS A 55 15.46 -4.96 7.35
CA HIS A 55 16.51 -4.91 6.34
C HIS A 55 16.26 -5.89 5.19
N GLY A 56 15.32 -6.83 5.34
CA GLY A 56 15.10 -7.89 4.35
C GLY A 56 16.26 -8.89 4.32
N PHE A 57 16.94 -9.07 5.47
CA PHE A 57 18.09 -9.96 5.59
C PHE A 57 17.60 -11.39 5.93
N PRO A 58 17.85 -12.40 5.10
CA PRO A 58 17.32 -13.76 5.29
C PRO A 58 17.76 -14.40 6.61
N LEU A 59 16.88 -15.23 7.19
CA LEU A 59 17.19 -15.99 8.41
C LEU A 59 18.36 -16.94 8.17
N GLU A 60 18.39 -17.59 7.02
CA GLU A 60 19.40 -18.59 6.66
C GLU A 60 20.81 -17.97 6.70
N LEU A 61 20.97 -16.81 6.06
CA LEU A 61 22.23 -16.05 6.10
C LEU A 61 22.56 -15.55 7.51
N THR A 62 21.55 -15.16 8.28
CA THR A 62 21.74 -14.77 9.68
C THR A 62 22.27 -15.94 10.50
N GLN A 63 21.72 -17.14 10.33
CA GLN A 63 22.16 -18.33 11.04
C GLN A 63 23.59 -18.74 10.65
N GLU A 64 23.92 -18.68 9.36
CA GLU A 64 25.24 -19.01 8.84
C GLU A 64 26.32 -18.10 9.44
N LEU A 65 26.13 -16.77 9.37
CA LEU A 65 27.10 -15.80 9.90
C LEU A 65 27.25 -15.83 11.41
N LEU A 66 26.15 -16.11 12.14
CA LEU A 66 26.20 -16.18 13.60
C LEU A 66 26.81 -17.50 14.08
N ALA A 67 26.67 -18.58 13.31
CA ALA A 67 27.31 -19.86 13.61
C ALA A 67 28.84 -19.74 13.62
N GLU A 68 29.44 -18.94 12.71
CA GLU A 68 30.88 -18.62 12.72
C GLU A 68 31.33 -17.94 14.03
N LYS A 69 30.43 -17.20 14.68
CA LYS A 69 30.67 -16.53 15.97
C LYS A 69 30.26 -17.37 17.18
N GLY A 70 29.90 -18.64 16.97
CA GLY A 70 29.44 -19.54 18.03
C GLY A 70 28.04 -19.25 18.58
N ILE A 71 27.25 -18.42 17.88
CA ILE A 71 25.90 -18.02 18.29
C ILE A 71 24.88 -18.81 17.47
N LYS A 72 24.05 -19.62 18.14
CA LYS A 72 23.01 -20.40 17.48
C LYS A 72 21.65 -19.74 17.64
N ILE A 73 21.01 -19.41 16.52
CA ILE A 73 19.62 -18.94 16.50
C ILE A 73 18.70 -20.11 16.14
N GLU A 74 17.80 -20.46 17.05
CA GLU A 74 16.81 -21.50 16.81
C GLU A 74 15.68 -21.00 15.92
N LYS A 75 15.43 -21.72 14.81
CA LYS A 75 14.33 -21.42 13.88
C LYS A 75 12.97 -21.32 14.59
N LYS A 76 12.70 -22.18 15.58
CA LYS A 76 11.46 -22.14 16.37
C LYS A 76 11.25 -20.82 17.11
N GLN A 77 12.33 -20.24 17.66
CA GLN A 77 12.25 -18.97 18.37
C GLN A 77 12.02 -17.80 17.41
N PHE A 78 12.65 -17.83 16.23
CA PHE A 78 12.38 -16.88 15.16
C PHE A 78 10.91 -16.98 14.69
N GLU A 79 10.41 -18.20 14.46
CA GLU A 79 9.02 -18.44 14.06
C GLU A 79 8.04 -17.93 15.11
N LYS A 80 8.37 -18.03 16.41
CA LYS A 80 7.56 -17.46 17.49
C LYS A 80 7.48 -15.93 17.38
N GLU A 81 8.61 -15.25 17.15
CA GLU A 81 8.63 -13.79 16.97
C GLU A 81 7.88 -13.36 15.70
N PHE A 82 8.07 -14.11 14.60
CA PHE A 82 7.38 -13.93 13.33
C PHE A 82 5.86 -14.07 13.49
N ASN A 83 5.41 -15.15 14.13
CA ASN A 83 3.99 -15.41 14.38
C ASN A 83 3.39 -14.37 15.34
N ARG A 84 4.10 -13.96 16.39
CA ARG A 84 3.66 -12.87 17.29
C ARG A 84 3.46 -11.57 16.52
N HIS A 85 4.36 -11.23 15.59
CA HIS A 85 4.21 -10.05 14.75
C HIS A 85 3.04 -10.18 13.76
N LYS A 86 2.86 -11.37 13.17
CA LYS A 86 1.74 -11.69 12.28
C LYS A 86 0.40 -11.60 13.01
N GLU A 87 0.29 -12.10 14.22
CA GLU A 87 -0.90 -12.02 15.06
C GLU A 87 -1.23 -10.59 15.45
N LYS A 88 -0.25 -9.79 15.91
CA LYS A 88 -0.45 -8.35 16.17
C LYS A 88 -0.94 -7.60 14.93
N SER A 89 -0.43 -7.98 13.75
CA SER A 89 -0.90 -7.43 12.47
C SER A 89 -2.33 -7.88 12.12
N ARG A 90 -2.73 -9.10 12.51
CA ARG A 90 -4.08 -9.64 12.30
C ARG A 90 -5.11 -9.07 13.28
N THR A 91 -4.78 -8.90 14.55
CA THR A 91 -5.72 -8.34 15.53
C THR A 91 -6.05 -6.87 15.21
N GLY A 92 -5.06 -6.11 14.72
CA GLY A 92 -5.30 -4.78 14.16
C GLY A 92 -6.23 -4.79 12.95
N ALA A 93 -6.28 -5.88 12.16
CA ALA A 93 -7.17 -6.04 11.02
C ALA A 93 -8.58 -6.55 11.40
N ALA A 94 -8.73 -7.28 12.51
CA ALA A 94 -10.00 -7.84 12.96
C ALA A 94 -10.98 -6.77 13.48
N GLY A 95 -10.50 -5.59 13.89
CA GLY A 95 -11.31 -4.43 14.23
C GLY A 95 -11.62 -3.49 13.06
N MET A 96 -11.18 -3.80 11.84
CA MET A 96 -11.35 -2.91 10.68
C MET A 96 -12.63 -3.22 9.91
N PHE A 97 -13.41 -2.18 9.59
CA PHE A 97 -14.55 -2.25 8.70
C PHE A 97 -14.11 -2.35 7.23
N LYS A 98 -15.02 -2.76 6.35
CA LYS A 98 -14.80 -2.91 4.89
C LYS A 98 -14.15 -1.66 4.28
N GLY A 99 -13.09 -1.81 3.49
CA GLY A 99 -12.34 -0.67 2.91
C GLY A 99 -11.21 -0.13 3.82
N GLY A 100 -10.99 -0.75 4.97
CA GLY A 100 -9.87 -0.45 5.86
C GLY A 100 -10.14 0.66 6.88
N LEU A 101 -11.40 0.90 7.23
CA LEU A 101 -11.77 1.90 8.24
C LEU A 101 -11.62 1.34 9.66
N ALA A 102 -11.09 2.13 10.58
CA ALA A 102 -11.01 1.80 12.01
C ALA A 102 -12.32 2.08 12.75
N ASP A 103 -13.13 3.02 12.26
CA ASP A 103 -14.40 3.44 12.85
C ASP A 103 -15.37 3.96 11.76
N LYS A 104 -16.49 4.55 12.18
CA LYS A 104 -17.52 5.14 11.31
C LYS A 104 -17.73 6.64 11.56
N SER A 105 -16.74 7.32 12.15
CA SER A 105 -16.78 8.78 12.34
C SER A 105 -16.86 9.50 10.99
N GLU A 106 -17.31 10.75 11.03
CA GLU A 106 -17.42 11.58 9.83
C GLU A 106 -16.04 11.79 9.19
N GLU A 107 -15.00 12.01 10.00
CA GLU A 107 -13.62 12.19 9.57
C GLU A 107 -13.09 10.94 8.86
N THR A 108 -13.35 9.76 9.41
CA THR A 108 -12.98 8.49 8.80
C THR A 108 -13.71 8.28 7.46
N ILE A 109 -14.98 8.67 7.33
CA ILE A 109 -15.76 8.61 6.08
C ILE A 109 -15.20 9.58 5.03
N ARG A 110 -14.84 10.80 5.45
CA ARG A 110 -14.19 11.81 4.60
C ARG A 110 -12.86 11.29 4.06
N LEU A 111 -12.02 10.73 4.93
CA LEU A 111 -10.72 10.15 4.55
C LEU A 111 -10.86 8.88 3.71
N HIS A 112 -11.95 8.13 3.87
CA HIS A 112 -12.24 6.98 3.01
C HIS A 112 -12.52 7.39 1.57
N THR A 113 -13.31 8.43 1.36
CA THR A 113 -13.51 8.99 0.01
C THR A 113 -12.24 9.64 -0.52
N ALA A 114 -11.45 10.30 0.33
CA ALA A 114 -10.14 10.82 -0.05
C ALA A 114 -9.17 9.71 -0.52
N THR A 115 -9.31 8.49 -0.01
CA THR A 115 -8.49 7.34 -0.43
C THR A 115 -8.73 6.98 -1.91
N HIS A 116 -9.97 7.04 -2.38
CA HIS A 116 -10.30 6.80 -3.80
C HIS A 116 -9.68 7.89 -4.70
N LEU A 117 -9.76 9.16 -4.27
CA LEU A 117 -9.13 10.27 -4.98
C LEU A 117 -7.60 10.12 -5.02
N LEU A 118 -6.99 9.73 -3.90
CA LEU A 118 -5.55 9.48 -3.80
C LEU A 118 -5.10 8.36 -4.72
N GLN A 119 -5.82 7.24 -4.73
CA GLN A 119 -5.50 6.12 -5.60
C GLN A 119 -5.53 6.52 -7.07
N LYS A 120 -6.61 7.19 -7.50
CA LYS A 120 -6.72 7.66 -8.88
C LYS A 120 -5.63 8.69 -9.20
N ALA A 121 -5.37 9.63 -8.30
CA ALA A 121 -4.34 10.65 -8.49
C ALA A 121 -2.93 10.04 -8.64
N LEU A 122 -2.59 9.03 -7.82
CA LEU A 122 -1.34 8.28 -7.96
C LEU A 122 -1.24 7.60 -9.33
N ARG A 123 -2.34 7.00 -9.81
CA ARG A 123 -2.36 6.37 -11.15
C ARG A 123 -2.20 7.37 -12.28
N VAL A 124 -2.78 8.57 -12.15
CA VAL A 124 -2.65 9.65 -13.13
C VAL A 124 -1.21 10.20 -13.17
N VAL A 125 -0.58 10.40 -12.00
CA VAL A 125 0.76 11.00 -11.90
C VAL A 125 1.86 9.99 -12.19
N LEU A 126 1.76 8.78 -11.66
CA LEU A 126 2.83 7.78 -11.72
C LEU A 126 2.61 6.74 -12.82
N GLY A 127 1.35 6.41 -13.13
CA GLY A 127 0.97 5.44 -14.16
C GLY A 127 0.06 4.31 -13.68
N ASN A 128 -0.42 3.51 -14.64
CA ASN A 128 -1.42 2.46 -14.39
C ASN A 128 -0.90 1.23 -13.63
N HIS A 129 0.41 1.13 -13.37
CA HIS A 129 1.00 0.06 -12.56
C HIS A 129 0.77 0.22 -11.07
N ILE A 130 0.29 1.37 -10.61
CA ILE A 130 -0.05 1.59 -9.20
C ILE A 130 -1.25 0.72 -8.84
N ARG A 131 -1.05 -0.19 -7.90
CA ARG A 131 -2.06 -1.06 -7.31
C ARG A 131 -2.09 -0.84 -5.80
N GLN A 132 -3.27 -0.83 -5.20
CA GLN A 132 -3.40 -0.79 -3.75
C GLN A 132 -2.91 -2.11 -3.15
N GLU A 133 -2.00 -2.00 -2.20
CA GLU A 133 -1.41 -3.11 -1.45
C GLU A 133 -1.92 -3.17 0.00
N GLY A 134 -2.54 -2.09 0.48
CA GLY A 134 -3.14 -2.00 1.81
C GLY A 134 -3.70 -0.61 2.09
N SER A 135 -4.72 -0.54 2.95
CA SER A 135 -5.30 0.72 3.42
C SER A 135 -5.61 0.62 4.91
N HIS A 136 -5.46 1.71 5.65
CA HIS A 136 -5.90 1.83 7.04
C HIS A 136 -6.26 3.28 7.35
N ILE A 137 -7.50 3.51 7.76
CA ILE A 137 -8.11 4.83 7.89
C ILE A 137 -8.63 5.01 9.30
N THR A 138 -8.23 6.08 9.96
CA THR A 138 -8.75 6.53 11.26
C THR A 138 -9.24 7.96 11.12
N ALA A 139 -9.88 8.51 12.17
CA ALA A 139 -10.34 9.90 12.18
C ALA A 139 -9.20 10.90 11.94
N GLU A 140 -7.98 10.57 12.36
CA GLU A 140 -6.82 11.46 12.28
C GLU A 140 -6.05 11.33 10.96
N ARG A 141 -6.06 10.14 10.33
CA ARG A 141 -5.23 9.87 9.15
C ARG A 141 -5.69 8.69 8.31
N LEU A 142 -5.41 8.78 7.00
CA LEU A 142 -5.36 7.62 6.10
C LEU A 142 -3.91 7.18 5.88
N ARG A 143 -3.71 5.87 5.81
CA ARG A 143 -2.46 5.20 5.42
C ARG A 143 -2.74 4.36 4.19
N PHE A 144 -2.05 4.66 3.11
CA PHE A 144 -2.25 3.99 1.82
C PHE A 144 -0.96 3.37 1.32
N ASP A 145 -1.01 2.05 1.07
CA ASP A 145 0.11 1.27 0.58
C ASP A 145 -0.14 0.91 -0.88
N PHE A 146 0.87 1.06 -1.73
CA PHE A 146 0.74 0.83 -3.15
C PHE A 146 2.03 0.31 -3.80
N SER A 147 1.86 -0.40 -4.91
CA SER A 147 2.96 -0.96 -5.69
C SER A 147 3.72 0.13 -6.44
N HIS A 148 4.94 0.41 -6.01
CA HIS A 148 5.84 1.34 -6.68
C HIS A 148 7.30 1.09 -6.28
N GLN A 149 8.23 1.14 -7.24
CA GLN A 149 9.64 0.79 -6.97
C GLN A 149 10.45 1.93 -6.34
N LYS A 150 10.12 3.18 -6.64
CA LYS A 150 10.90 4.35 -6.25
C LYS A 150 10.17 5.16 -5.18
N ALA A 151 10.91 6.01 -4.46
CA ALA A 151 10.28 7.04 -3.64
C ALA A 151 9.65 8.09 -4.56
N LEU A 152 8.53 8.67 -4.13
CA LEU A 152 7.94 9.79 -4.86
C LEU A 152 8.88 10.99 -4.70
N SER A 153 9.16 11.68 -5.78
CA SER A 153 9.79 12.99 -5.75
C SER A 153 8.88 14.01 -5.07
N ALA A 154 9.45 15.10 -4.57
CA ALA A 154 8.66 16.19 -3.98
C ALA A 154 7.64 16.76 -4.96
N GLU A 155 7.98 16.78 -6.26
CA GLU A 155 7.10 17.24 -7.33
C GLU A 155 5.93 16.27 -7.57
N GLU A 156 6.18 14.96 -7.57
CA GLU A 156 5.11 13.97 -7.69
C GLU A 156 4.16 14.04 -6.49
N VAL A 157 4.68 14.21 -5.26
CA VAL A 157 3.84 14.41 -4.07
C VAL A 157 2.95 15.64 -4.23
N LYS A 158 3.52 16.77 -4.66
CA LYS A 158 2.75 18.01 -4.90
C LYS A 158 1.69 17.83 -5.98
N LYS A 159 2.00 17.16 -7.09
CA LYS A 159 1.04 16.89 -8.17
C LYS A 159 -0.12 16.01 -7.69
N VAL A 160 0.16 14.96 -6.93
CA VAL A 160 -0.87 14.08 -6.37
C VAL A 160 -1.76 14.85 -5.41
N GLU A 161 -1.17 15.59 -4.46
CA GLU A 161 -1.92 16.41 -3.50
C GLU A 161 -2.76 17.49 -4.18
N HIS A 162 -2.19 18.18 -5.17
CA HIS A 162 -2.89 19.19 -5.96
C HIS A 162 -4.10 18.60 -6.68
N LEU A 163 -3.94 17.46 -7.35
CA LEU A 163 -5.02 16.82 -8.08
C LEU A 163 -6.16 16.36 -7.14
N ILE A 164 -5.83 15.80 -5.97
CA ILE A 164 -6.85 15.44 -4.97
C ILE A 164 -7.65 16.67 -4.56
N ASN A 165 -6.97 17.74 -4.15
CA ASN A 165 -7.64 18.95 -3.67
C ASN A 165 -8.37 19.70 -4.79
N GLN A 166 -7.90 19.61 -6.03
CA GLN A 166 -8.63 20.11 -7.19
C GLN A 166 -9.97 19.38 -7.34
N LYS A 167 -9.98 18.04 -7.26
CA LYS A 167 -11.22 17.24 -7.36
C LYS A 167 -12.16 17.46 -6.19
N ILE A 168 -11.65 17.72 -5.00
CA ILE A 168 -12.46 18.16 -3.86
C ILE A 168 -13.10 19.53 -4.13
N LYS A 169 -12.33 20.50 -4.64
CA LYS A 169 -12.84 21.83 -4.97
C LYS A 169 -13.90 21.79 -6.08
N GLU A 170 -13.82 20.85 -7.01
CA GLU A 170 -14.84 20.61 -8.04
C GLU A 170 -16.17 20.07 -7.47
N ASN A 171 -16.19 19.64 -6.20
CA ASN A 171 -17.36 19.13 -5.49
C ASN A 171 -18.14 18.04 -6.26
N LEU A 172 -17.39 17.10 -6.85
CA LEU A 172 -17.96 15.99 -7.61
C LEU A 172 -18.89 15.12 -6.76
N PRO A 173 -20.05 14.70 -7.28
CA PRO A 173 -20.94 13.78 -6.58
C PRO A 173 -20.35 12.37 -6.49
N VAL A 174 -20.76 11.66 -5.44
CA VAL A 174 -20.39 10.27 -5.17
C VAL A 174 -21.62 9.38 -5.36
N HIS A 175 -21.60 8.57 -6.40
CA HIS A 175 -22.67 7.65 -6.76
C HIS A 175 -22.38 6.26 -6.24
N LYS A 176 -23.40 5.60 -5.70
CA LYS A 176 -23.34 4.19 -5.30
C LYS A 176 -24.32 3.37 -6.13
N THR A 177 -23.81 2.31 -6.75
CA THR A 177 -24.64 1.31 -7.44
C THR A 177 -24.35 -0.08 -6.89
N PHE A 178 -25.30 -0.99 -7.08
CA PHE A 178 -25.14 -2.41 -6.78
C PHE A 178 -25.26 -3.18 -8.08
N GLU A 179 -24.20 -3.88 -8.46
CA GLU A 179 -24.11 -4.56 -9.75
C GLU A 179 -23.41 -5.90 -9.61
N GLU A 180 -23.48 -6.72 -10.66
CA GLU A 180 -22.66 -7.92 -10.78
C GLU A 180 -21.19 -7.53 -10.94
N LYS A 181 -20.31 -8.25 -10.23
CA LYS A 181 -18.86 -8.02 -10.22
C LYS A 181 -18.28 -7.97 -11.63
N GLU A 182 -18.66 -8.91 -12.49
CA GLU A 182 -18.16 -8.93 -13.88
C GLU A 182 -18.59 -7.70 -14.67
N LYS A 183 -19.85 -7.28 -14.51
CA LYS A 183 -20.38 -6.07 -15.16
C LYS A 183 -19.67 -4.82 -14.66
N ALA A 184 -19.46 -4.72 -13.35
CA ALA A 184 -18.73 -3.62 -12.73
C ALA A 184 -17.29 -3.51 -13.26
N LEU A 185 -16.57 -4.63 -13.36
CA LEU A 185 -15.22 -4.64 -13.93
C LEU A 185 -15.21 -4.23 -15.41
N LYS A 186 -16.20 -4.68 -16.20
CA LYS A 186 -16.36 -4.29 -17.62
C LYS A 186 -16.69 -2.80 -17.78
N SER A 187 -17.36 -2.17 -16.81
CA SER A 187 -17.64 -0.72 -16.82
C SER A 187 -16.46 0.15 -16.40
N GLY A 188 -15.28 -0.46 -16.18
CA GLY A 188 -14.04 0.23 -15.82
C GLY A 188 -13.85 0.39 -14.31
N ALA A 189 -14.70 -0.23 -13.48
CA ALA A 189 -14.49 -0.22 -12.04
C ALA A 189 -13.24 -1.03 -11.67
N MET A 190 -12.46 -0.50 -10.73
CA MET A 190 -11.30 -1.23 -10.20
C MET A 190 -11.69 -2.09 -9.00
N ALA A 191 -11.07 -3.26 -8.91
CA ALA A 191 -11.16 -4.15 -7.75
C ALA A 191 -9.78 -4.34 -7.12
N PHE A 192 -9.74 -4.57 -5.81
CA PHE A 192 -8.50 -4.78 -5.07
C PHE A 192 -8.15 -6.26 -5.00
N PHE A 193 -6.97 -6.63 -5.49
CA PHE A 193 -6.57 -8.03 -5.64
C PHE A 193 -6.54 -8.83 -4.33
N LYS A 194 -6.34 -8.15 -3.18
CA LYS A 194 -6.33 -8.80 -1.85
C LYS A 194 -7.72 -8.97 -1.24
N GLU A 195 -8.76 -8.42 -1.86
CA GLU A 195 -10.12 -8.52 -1.35
C GLU A 195 -10.89 -9.62 -2.09
N THR A 196 -11.60 -10.44 -1.32
CA THR A 196 -12.56 -11.40 -1.86
C THR A 196 -13.90 -10.69 -2.02
N TYR A 197 -14.35 -10.55 -3.26
CA TYR A 197 -15.64 -9.96 -3.59
C TYR A 197 -16.68 -11.03 -3.91
N PRO A 198 -17.91 -10.92 -3.37
CA PRO A 198 -19.05 -11.74 -3.80
C PRO A 198 -19.48 -11.38 -5.24
N ASP A 199 -20.42 -12.15 -5.80
CA ASP A 199 -20.90 -11.93 -7.18
C ASP A 199 -21.62 -10.60 -7.36
N LYS A 200 -22.31 -10.13 -6.31
CA LYS A 200 -22.93 -8.80 -6.28
C LYS A 200 -22.13 -7.85 -5.39
N VAL A 201 -21.69 -6.74 -5.96
CA VAL A 201 -20.78 -5.79 -5.32
C VAL A 201 -21.37 -4.38 -5.33
N SER A 202 -20.98 -3.58 -4.34
CA SER A 202 -21.22 -2.13 -4.39
C SER A 202 -20.09 -1.44 -5.14
N VAL A 203 -20.46 -0.58 -6.09
CA VAL A 203 -19.53 0.25 -6.87
C VAL A 203 -19.74 1.70 -6.46
N PHE A 204 -18.64 2.35 -6.10
CA PHE A 204 -18.63 3.78 -5.83
C PHE A 204 -17.97 4.51 -7.00
N THR A 205 -18.69 5.47 -7.57
CA THR A 205 -18.24 6.29 -8.70
C THR A 205 -18.22 7.75 -8.29
N ILE A 206 -17.06 8.41 -8.45
CA ILE A 206 -16.86 9.83 -8.12
C ILE A 206 -16.73 10.59 -9.42
N GLY A 207 -17.72 11.41 -9.77
CA GLY A 207 -17.84 11.98 -11.11
C GLY A 207 -19.15 12.70 -11.34
N LYS A 208 -19.24 13.52 -12.39
CA LYS A 208 -20.49 14.20 -12.77
C LYS A 208 -21.49 13.25 -13.41
N ASP A 209 -21.00 12.23 -14.11
CA ASP A 209 -21.79 11.18 -14.75
C ASP A 209 -21.12 9.82 -14.51
N PRO A 210 -21.79 8.87 -13.83
CA PRO A 210 -21.19 7.59 -13.47
C PRO A 210 -20.86 6.67 -14.66
N GLU A 211 -21.40 6.95 -15.84
CA GLU A 211 -21.17 6.20 -17.07
C GLU A 211 -20.15 6.88 -17.99
N LYS A 212 -20.16 8.22 -18.07
CA LYS A 212 -19.41 8.97 -19.10
C LYS A 212 -18.35 9.93 -18.57
N ASP A 213 -18.52 10.47 -17.37
CA ASP A 213 -17.65 11.51 -16.82
C ASP A 213 -17.39 11.29 -15.33
N TRP A 214 -16.42 10.42 -15.06
CA TRP A 214 -15.99 10.07 -13.72
C TRP A 214 -14.48 10.08 -13.55
N PHE A 215 -14.05 10.46 -12.36
CA PHE A 215 -12.66 10.48 -11.96
C PHE A 215 -12.21 9.13 -11.39
N SER A 216 -12.95 8.60 -10.41
CA SER A 216 -12.72 7.26 -9.86
C SER A 216 -13.97 6.39 -9.88
N LYS A 217 -13.80 5.08 -10.09
CA LYS A 217 -14.85 4.04 -10.09
C LYS A 217 -14.26 2.77 -9.48
N GLU A 218 -14.73 2.38 -8.31
CA GLU A 218 -14.09 1.34 -7.48
C GLU A 218 -15.13 0.45 -6.81
N LEU A 219 -14.83 -0.85 -6.70
CA LEU A 219 -15.59 -1.76 -5.85
C LEU A 219 -15.22 -1.46 -4.40
N CYS A 220 -16.19 -0.98 -3.62
CA CYS A 220 -15.95 -0.66 -2.21
C CYS A 220 -17.21 -0.92 -1.39
N GLY A 221 -17.03 -1.48 -0.19
CA GLY A 221 -18.12 -1.82 0.74
C GLY A 221 -18.28 -0.88 1.93
N GLY A 222 -17.44 0.15 2.04
CA GLY A 222 -17.46 1.10 3.15
C GLY A 222 -18.40 2.30 2.92
N PRO A 223 -18.67 3.10 3.96
CA PRO A 223 -19.40 4.36 3.86
C PRO A 223 -18.59 5.45 3.15
N HIS A 224 -19.25 6.36 2.44
CA HIS A 224 -18.62 7.49 1.74
C HIS A 224 -19.41 8.78 1.97
N VAL A 225 -18.76 9.92 1.74
CA VAL A 225 -19.44 11.23 1.67
C VAL A 225 -20.32 11.28 0.41
N LYS A 226 -21.30 12.20 0.37
CA LYS A 226 -22.18 12.33 -0.80
C LYS A 226 -21.52 13.11 -1.94
N SER A 227 -20.59 13.99 -1.60
CA SER A 227 -19.86 14.82 -2.55
C SER A 227 -18.43 15.06 -2.08
N THR A 228 -17.49 15.21 -3.00
CA THR A 228 -16.07 15.38 -2.66
C THR A 228 -15.78 16.67 -1.89
N GLY A 229 -16.65 17.70 -1.97
CA GLY A 229 -16.53 18.93 -1.19
C GLY A 229 -16.64 18.71 0.32
N GLU A 230 -17.39 17.69 0.76
CA GLU A 230 -17.50 17.30 2.17
C GLU A 230 -16.17 16.80 2.75
N ILE A 231 -15.20 16.40 1.91
CA ILE A 231 -13.90 15.94 2.37
C ILE A 231 -13.11 17.07 3.04
N GLY A 232 -13.27 18.32 2.62
CA GLY A 232 -12.42 19.44 3.04
C GLY A 232 -11.03 19.38 2.38
N ARG A 233 -9.97 19.77 3.07
CA ARG A 233 -8.62 19.80 2.49
C ARG A 233 -7.82 18.57 2.92
N VAL A 234 -7.09 17.97 1.98
CA VAL A 234 -6.25 16.79 2.24
C VAL A 234 -4.78 17.16 2.06
N ARG A 235 -3.91 16.69 2.96
CA ARG A 235 -2.47 16.86 2.86
C ARG A 235 -1.73 15.53 3.01
N ILE A 236 -0.74 15.29 2.16
CA ILE A 236 0.19 14.16 2.30
C ILE A 236 1.25 14.56 3.32
N VAL A 237 1.25 13.92 4.49
CA VAL A 237 2.12 14.27 5.62
C VAL A 237 3.42 13.49 5.65
N LYS A 238 3.43 12.27 5.09
CA LYS A 238 4.61 11.39 5.11
C LYS A 238 4.57 10.38 3.98
N GLN A 239 5.74 10.00 3.47
CA GLN A 239 5.91 8.79 2.66
C GLN A 239 7.07 7.93 3.17
N GLN A 240 7.02 6.62 2.95
CA GLN A 240 8.10 5.70 3.29
C GLN A 240 8.07 4.42 2.44
N SER A 241 9.16 3.65 2.47
CA SER A 241 9.18 2.28 1.93
C SER A 241 8.59 1.31 2.95
N VAL A 242 7.89 0.27 2.47
CA VAL A 242 7.39 -0.84 3.31
C VAL A 242 8.10 -2.15 2.99
N GLY A 243 9.02 -2.15 2.02
CA GLY A 243 9.68 -3.34 1.50
C GLY A 243 9.92 -3.24 -0.01
N SER A 244 10.40 -4.32 -0.64
CA SER A 244 10.67 -4.34 -2.08
C SER A 244 9.39 -4.08 -2.87
N GLY A 245 9.38 -3.01 -3.65
CA GLY A 245 8.28 -2.69 -4.58
C GLY A 245 7.02 -2.09 -3.95
N ILE A 246 6.99 -1.82 -2.64
CA ILE A 246 5.83 -1.24 -1.95
C ILE A 246 6.20 0.09 -1.30
N ARG A 247 5.37 1.11 -1.58
CA ARG A 247 5.43 2.44 -0.97
C ARG A 247 4.21 2.66 -0.11
N ARG A 248 4.38 3.49 0.91
CA ARG A 248 3.31 3.95 1.79
C ARG A 248 3.29 5.45 1.84
N VAL A 249 2.09 6.01 1.76
CA VAL A 249 1.82 7.42 2.05
C VAL A 249 0.85 7.53 3.22
N TYR A 250 1.02 8.59 3.99
CA TYR A 250 0.10 9.01 5.02
C TYR A 250 -0.47 10.36 4.61
N ALA A 251 -1.78 10.51 4.75
CA ALA A 251 -2.46 11.77 4.55
C ALA A 251 -3.46 12.03 5.67
N SER A 252 -3.79 13.28 5.90
CA SER A 252 -4.76 13.72 6.90
C SER A 252 -5.60 14.86 6.34
N LEU A 253 -6.70 15.15 7.03
CA LEU A 253 -7.45 16.37 6.80
C LEU A 253 -6.64 17.59 7.32
N GLN A 254 -6.93 18.76 6.78
CA GLN A 254 -6.39 20.06 7.21
C GLN A 254 -7.53 21.02 7.51
#